data_AF-Q1IWI1-F1
#
_entry.id   AF-Q1IWI1-F1
#
_cell.length_a   1.000
_cell.length_b   1.000
_cell.length_c   1.000
_cell.angle_alpha   90.00
_cell.angle_beta   90.00
_cell.angle_gamma   90.00
#
_symmetry.space_group_name_H-M   'P 1'
#
loop_
_entity.id
_entity.type
_entity.pdbx_description
1 polymer ?
#
loop_
_entity_poly.entity_id
_entity_poly.type
_entity_poly.pdbx_seq_one_letter_code
_entity_poly.pdbx_strand_id
1 'polypeptide(L)'
;MRGKQSGFTLLEMLVVIALLGIVMTALASTFMSGSQATTLALSRAELQQETVNAEQLIASRVKEAYYVFPPGQTLVLGSSSANLRTNPLTGKTTWTVGTHPILALILPPRNPALTCTASTNDGCYRFFAYYPVKRSVWVAGSSGAANPGDDAANGESWVFSGVAPE
;
A
#
# COMPACT_ATOMS: atom_id res chain seq x y z
N MET A 1 -69.04 -16.74 -32.75
CA MET A 1 -67.85 -15.87 -32.78
C MET A 1 -66.63 -16.78 -32.95
N ARG A 2 -66.12 -16.95 -34.17
CA ARG A 2 -64.92 -17.76 -34.44
C ARG A 2 -63.72 -16.81 -34.44
N GLY A 3 -62.90 -16.89 -33.39
CA GLY A 3 -61.64 -16.15 -33.32
C GLY A 3 -60.71 -16.60 -34.45
N LYS A 4 -60.21 -15.66 -35.24
CA LYS A 4 -59.10 -15.91 -36.16
C LYS A 4 -57.88 -16.28 -35.32
N GLN A 5 -57.51 -17.56 -35.30
CA GLN A 5 -56.18 -17.96 -34.85
C GLN A 5 -55.20 -17.54 -35.95
N SER A 6 -54.50 -16.42 -35.72
CA SER A 6 -53.38 -15.99 -36.54
C SER A 6 -52.17 -16.85 -36.15
N GLY A 7 -51.71 -17.72 -37.05
CA GLY A 7 -50.46 -18.46 -36.86
C GLY A 7 -49.29 -17.48 -36.83
N PHE A 8 -48.45 -17.59 -35.80
CA PHE A 8 -47.24 -16.79 -35.65
C PHE A 8 -46.35 -16.99 -36.87
N THR A 9 -45.92 -15.90 -37.52
CA THR A 9 -45.06 -16.01 -38.71
C THR A 9 -43.62 -16.29 -38.28
N LEU A 10 -42.88 -17.04 -39.10
CA LEU A 10 -41.47 -17.38 -38.84
C LEU A 10 -40.60 -16.11 -38.70
N LEU A 11 -40.96 -15.06 -39.44
CA LEU A 11 -40.37 -13.72 -39.36
C LEU A 11 -40.59 -13.08 -37.98
N GLU A 12 -41.81 -13.15 -37.45
CA GLU A 12 -42.17 -12.55 -36.17
C GLU A 12 -41.43 -13.21 -35.00
N MET A 13 -41.28 -14.55 -35.02
CA MET A 13 -40.43 -15.26 -34.05
C MET A 13 -38.95 -14.84 -34.15
N LEU A 14 -38.42 -14.64 -35.35
CA LEU A 14 -37.03 -14.23 -35.55
C LEU A 14 -36.78 -12.81 -35.01
N VAL A 15 -37.72 -11.88 -35.23
CA VAL A 15 -37.65 -10.51 -34.70
C VAL A 15 -37.71 -10.53 -33.16
N VAL A 16 -38.59 -11.33 -32.56
CA VAL A 16 -38.70 -11.44 -31.10
C VAL A 16 -37.40 -11.96 -30.49
N ILE A 17 -36.81 -13.02 -31.05
CA ILE A 17 -35.55 -13.58 -30.53
C ILE A 17 -34.39 -12.59 -30.68
N ALA A 18 -34.33 -11.86 -31.80
CA ALA A 18 -33.31 -10.82 -32.00
C ALA A 18 -33.43 -9.69 -30.97
N LEU A 19 -34.64 -9.20 -30.70
CA LEU A 19 -34.88 -8.18 -29.67
C LEU A 19 -34.54 -8.70 -28.27
N LEU A 20 -34.89 -9.95 -27.96
CA LEU A 20 -34.57 -10.57 -26.68
C LEU A 20 -33.06 -10.73 -26.48
N GLY A 21 -32.32 -11.09 -27.53
CA GLY A 21 -30.86 -11.16 -27.50
C GLY A 21 -30.21 -9.81 -27.23
N ILE A 22 -30.70 -8.73 -27.84
CA ILE A 22 -30.20 -7.37 -27.60
C ILE A 22 -30.43 -6.96 -26.14
N VAL A 23 -31.64 -7.19 -25.61
CA VAL A 23 -31.98 -6.88 -24.21
C VAL A 23 -31.11 -7.67 -23.24
N MET A 24 -30.93 -8.98 -23.48
CA MET A 24 -30.08 -9.82 -22.63
C MET A 24 -28.62 -9.40 -22.65
N THR A 25 -28.09 -8.98 -23.80
CA THR A 25 -26.71 -8.50 -23.92
C THR A 25 -26.52 -7.19 -23.16
N ALA A 26 -27.48 -6.28 -23.25
CA ALA A 26 -27.47 -5.04 -22.48
C ALA A 26 -27.47 -5.33 -20.97
N LEU A 27 -28.36 -6.20 -20.50
CA LEU A 27 -28.43 -6.61 -19.09
C LEU A 27 -27.12 -7.26 -18.62
N ALA A 28 -26.56 -8.19 -19.38
CA ALA A 28 -25.30 -8.84 -19.07
C ALA A 28 -24.16 -7.82 -18.95
N SER A 29 -24.07 -6.85 -19.87
CA SER A 29 -23.05 -5.80 -19.84
C SER A 29 -23.16 -4.90 -18.60
N THR A 30 -24.39 -4.54 -18.19
CA THR A 30 -24.62 -3.74 -16.98
C THR A 30 -24.30 -4.52 -15.71
N PHE A 31 -24.63 -5.81 -15.67
CA PHE A 31 -24.29 -6.70 -14.56
C PHE A 31 -22.78 -6.86 -14.41
N MET A 32 -22.07 -7.10 -15.51
CA MET A 32 -20.61 -7.17 -15.52
C MET A 32 -19.99 -5.85 -15.05
N SER A 33 -20.47 -4.71 -15.56
CA SER A 33 -19.99 -3.39 -15.15
C SER A 33 -20.24 -3.11 -13.66
N GLY A 34 -21.43 -3.45 -13.14
CA GLY A 34 -21.76 -3.32 -11.73
C GLY A 34 -20.92 -4.22 -10.82
N SER A 35 -20.62 -5.43 -11.27
CA SER A 35 -19.74 -6.36 -10.52
C SER A 35 -18.32 -5.81 -10.39
N GLN A 36 -17.74 -5.28 -11.49
CA GLN A 36 -16.41 -4.67 -11.47
C GLN A 36 -16.36 -3.43 -10.59
N ALA A 37 -17.39 -2.58 -10.67
CA ALA A 37 -17.52 -1.40 -9.81
C ALA A 37 -17.60 -1.78 -8.32
N THR A 38 -18.32 -2.87 -7.99
CA THR A 38 -18.43 -3.38 -6.62
C THR A 38 -17.09 -3.91 -6.11
N THR A 39 -16.38 -4.71 -6.92
CA THR A 39 -15.04 -5.21 -6.56
C THR A 39 -14.07 -4.05 -6.30
N LEU A 40 -14.06 -3.03 -7.17
CA LEU A 40 -13.24 -1.84 -6.98
C LEU A 40 -13.61 -1.06 -5.71
N ALA A 41 -14.90 -0.95 -5.39
CA ALA A 41 -15.37 -0.30 -4.18
C ALA A 41 -14.93 -1.07 -2.92
N LEU A 42 -15.02 -2.40 -2.94
CA LEU A 42 -14.56 -3.26 -1.85
C LEU A 42 -13.06 -3.14 -1.62
N SER A 43 -12.25 -3.22 -2.68
CA SER A 43 -10.79 -3.06 -2.55
C SER A 43 -10.40 -1.68 -1.99
N ARG A 44 -11.12 -0.61 -2.37
CA ARG A 44 -10.89 0.72 -1.79
C ARG A 44 -11.25 0.78 -0.31
N ALA A 45 -12.36 0.15 0.09
CA ALA A 45 -12.77 0.10 1.49
C ALA A 45 -11.76 -0.68 2.34
N GLU A 46 -11.22 -1.79 1.83
CA GLU A 46 -10.19 -2.57 2.50
C GLU A 46 -8.89 -1.77 2.66
N LEU A 47 -8.42 -1.10 1.59
CA LEU A 47 -7.24 -0.22 1.67
C LEU A 47 -7.42 0.94 2.66
N GLN A 48 -8.63 1.50 2.77
CA GLN A 48 -8.95 2.52 3.78
C GLN A 48 -8.85 1.95 5.20
N GLN A 49 -9.33 0.74 5.42
CA GLN A 49 -9.24 0.07 6.72
C GLN A 49 -7.79 -0.25 7.10
N GLU A 50 -7.00 -0.76 6.16
CA GLU A 50 -5.56 -1.02 6.37
C GLU A 50 -4.78 0.27 6.68
N THR A 51 -5.17 1.39 6.06
CA THR A 51 -4.58 2.72 6.33
C THR A 51 -4.77 3.11 7.80
N VAL A 52 -5.97 2.92 8.35
CA VAL A 52 -6.23 3.22 9.77
C VAL A 52 -5.36 2.39 10.71
N ASN A 53 -5.11 1.11 10.40
CA ASN A 53 -4.23 0.26 11.20
C ASN A 53 -2.77 0.73 11.13
N ALA A 54 -2.28 1.11 9.94
CA ALA A 54 -0.93 1.66 9.77
C ALA A 54 -0.76 2.99 10.52
N GLU A 55 -1.77 3.87 10.47
CA GLU A 55 -1.78 5.12 11.20
C GLU A 55 -1.73 4.92 12.72
N GLN A 56 -2.51 3.97 13.27
CA GLN A 56 -2.47 3.66 14.69
C GLN A 56 -1.10 3.15 15.13
N LEU A 57 -0.45 2.31 14.32
CA LEU A 57 0.89 1.81 14.59
C LEU A 57 1.92 2.95 14.62
N ILE A 58 1.88 3.82 13.60
CA ILE A 58 2.78 4.99 13.51
C ILE A 58 2.50 5.94 14.68
N ALA A 59 1.23 6.24 14.97
CA ALA A 59 0.84 7.13 16.06
C ALA A 59 1.27 6.58 17.43
N SER A 60 1.19 5.26 17.65
CA SER A 60 1.70 4.63 18.88
C SER A 60 3.20 4.86 19.02
N ARG A 61 3.96 4.68 17.95
CA ARG A 61 5.42 4.90 17.95
C ARG A 61 5.79 6.37 18.11
N VAL A 62 5.01 7.28 17.55
CA VAL A 62 5.17 8.73 17.74
C VAL A 62 4.86 9.13 19.19
N LYS A 63 3.84 8.54 19.83
CA LYS A 63 3.54 8.76 21.25
C LYS A 63 4.63 8.22 22.18
N GLU A 64 5.26 7.11 21.80
CA GLU A 64 6.42 6.55 22.51
C GLU A 64 7.72 7.32 22.23
N ALA A 65 7.76 8.18 21.21
CA ALA A 65 8.98 8.87 20.82
C ALA A 65 9.38 9.91 21.87
N TYR A 66 10.67 9.90 22.19
CA TYR A 66 11.29 10.94 23.01
C TYR A 66 11.42 12.25 22.23
N TYR A 67 11.63 12.16 20.91
CA TYR A 67 11.75 13.32 20.03
C TYR A 67 11.26 12.99 18.63
N VAL A 68 10.55 13.92 18.00
CA VAL A 68 10.12 13.83 16.59
C VAL A 68 10.76 14.98 15.83
N PHE A 69 11.39 14.69 14.69
CA PHE A 69 12.09 15.72 13.94
C PHE A 69 11.11 16.70 13.29
N PRO A 70 11.30 18.02 13.45
CA PRO A 70 10.43 19.04 12.87
C PRO A 70 10.69 19.22 11.36
N PRO A 71 9.77 19.84 10.63
CA PRO A 71 9.96 20.17 9.21
C PRO A 71 11.17 21.09 8.99
N GLY A 72 11.83 20.95 7.85
CA GLY A 72 13.03 21.71 7.45
C GLY A 72 14.36 21.08 7.86
N GLN A 73 14.36 20.03 8.70
CA GLN A 73 15.56 19.30 9.06
C GLN A 73 15.99 18.34 7.95
N THR A 74 17.30 18.29 7.68
CA THR A 74 17.90 17.36 6.72
C THR A 74 18.57 16.20 7.45
N LEU A 75 18.17 14.98 7.09
CA LEU A 75 18.62 13.71 7.63
C LEU A 75 19.41 12.95 6.57
N VAL A 76 20.52 12.35 6.97
CA VAL A 76 21.32 11.47 6.10
C VAL A 76 21.17 10.05 6.63
N LEU A 77 20.33 9.26 5.97
CA LEU A 77 20.14 7.85 6.29
C LEU A 77 21.27 7.07 5.62
N GLY A 78 22.33 6.73 6.36
CA GLY A 78 23.59 6.19 5.81
C GLY A 78 23.43 5.11 4.73
N SER A 79 24.42 4.97 3.83
CA SER A 79 24.28 4.10 2.66
C SER A 79 24.08 2.61 3.00
N SER A 80 23.22 1.94 2.23
CA SER A 80 23.09 0.47 2.22
C SER A 80 23.51 -0.06 0.84
N SER A 81 24.13 -1.23 0.77
CA SER A 81 24.55 -1.87 -0.49
C SER A 81 23.41 -2.03 -1.51
N ALA A 82 22.17 -2.19 -1.04
CA ALA A 82 20.97 -2.35 -1.87
C ALA A 82 20.12 -1.07 -2.00
N ASN A 83 20.64 0.12 -1.66
CA ASN A 83 19.92 1.40 -1.77
C ASN A 83 18.57 1.48 -1.01
N LEU A 84 18.38 0.67 0.03
CA LEU A 84 17.19 0.63 0.88
C LEU A 84 16.91 1.93 1.65
N ARG A 85 17.88 2.85 1.73
CA ARG A 85 17.78 4.14 2.43
C ARG A 85 17.79 5.33 1.46
N THR A 86 17.84 5.05 0.17
CA THR A 86 17.93 6.06 -0.87
C THR A 86 16.56 6.67 -1.10
N ASN A 87 16.51 8.00 -1.13
CA ASN A 87 15.34 8.77 -1.47
C ASN A 87 15.01 8.56 -2.96
N PRO A 88 13.83 7.99 -3.28
CA PRO A 88 13.47 7.68 -4.65
C PRO A 88 13.26 8.93 -5.52
N LEU A 89 13.02 10.11 -4.91
CA LEU A 89 12.81 11.37 -5.62
C LEU A 89 14.13 12.03 -6.06
N THR A 90 15.19 11.85 -5.26
CA THR A 90 16.48 12.54 -5.48
C THR A 90 17.63 11.61 -5.82
N GLY A 91 17.45 10.29 -5.65
CA GLY A 91 18.50 9.29 -5.82
C GLY A 91 19.61 9.37 -4.75
N LYS A 92 19.43 10.15 -3.68
CA LYS A 92 20.42 10.37 -2.62
C LYS A 92 19.93 9.79 -1.29
N THR A 93 20.84 9.54 -0.36
CA THR A 93 20.51 9.13 1.04
C THR A 93 20.04 10.29 1.92
N THR A 94 19.80 11.45 1.32
CA THR A 94 19.42 12.69 2.00
C THR A 94 17.91 12.87 1.98
N TRP A 95 17.33 13.09 3.15
CA TRP A 95 15.90 13.24 3.37
C TRP A 95 15.63 14.54 4.13
N THR A 96 14.68 15.35 3.68
CA THR A 96 14.34 16.62 4.34
C THR A 96 12.93 16.50 4.87
N VAL A 97 12.76 16.63 6.19
CA VAL A 97 11.47 16.49 6.87
C VAL A 97 10.53 17.59 6.40
N GLY A 98 9.28 17.24 6.07
CA GLY A 98 8.28 18.18 5.55
C GLY A 98 8.39 18.50 4.06
N THR A 99 9.50 18.14 3.40
CA THR A 99 9.67 18.22 1.94
C THR A 99 9.61 16.84 1.29
N HIS A 100 10.28 15.86 1.89
CA HIS A 100 10.26 14.46 1.47
C HIS A 100 9.31 13.66 2.38
N PRO A 101 8.71 12.56 1.88
CA PRO A 101 7.82 11.71 2.66
C PRO A 101 8.63 10.85 3.66
N ILE A 102 9.14 11.49 4.71
CA ILE A 102 9.88 10.87 5.81
C ILE A 102 9.30 11.29 7.15
N LEU A 103 9.13 10.33 8.05
CA LEU A 103 8.88 10.57 9.46
C LEU A 103 10.07 10.01 10.24
N ALA A 104 10.82 10.90 10.89
CA ALA A 104 11.95 10.51 11.72
C ALA A 104 11.69 10.85 13.18
N LEU A 105 12.16 9.98 14.06
CA LEU A 105 11.95 10.10 15.49
C LEU A 105 13.08 9.41 16.27
N ILE A 106 13.18 9.74 17.55
CA ILE A 106 14.06 9.08 18.52
C ILE A 106 13.17 8.34 19.51
N LEU A 107 13.30 7.02 19.57
CA LEU A 107 12.64 6.18 20.55
C LEU A 107 13.50 6.10 21.83
N PRO A 108 12.85 5.97 23.00
CA PRO A 108 13.55 5.71 24.24
C PRO A 108 14.25 4.34 24.22
N PRO A 109 15.19 4.13 25.16
CA PRO A 109 15.73 2.81 25.45
C PRO A 109 14.63 1.78 25.64
N ARG A 110 14.86 0.55 25.17
CA ARG A 110 13.96 -0.57 25.45
C ARG A 110 13.95 -0.89 26.94
N ASN A 111 15.11 -0.76 27.57
CA ASN A 111 15.26 -0.92 29.01
C ASN A 111 16.06 0.27 29.58
N PRO A 112 15.38 1.25 30.20
CA PRO A 112 16.04 2.42 30.76
C PRO A 112 16.90 2.10 32.00
N ALA A 113 16.81 0.89 32.56
CA ALA A 113 17.65 0.46 33.68
C ALA A 113 19.04 -0.02 33.22
N LEU A 114 19.26 -0.20 31.92
CA LEU A 114 20.54 -0.64 31.37
C LEU A 114 21.37 0.56 30.88
N THR A 115 22.67 0.50 31.10
CA THR A 115 23.62 1.44 30.49
C THR A 115 23.69 1.23 28.98
N CYS A 116 23.66 2.31 28.21
CA CYS A 116 23.85 2.24 26.77
C CYS A 116 25.23 1.65 26.42
N THR A 117 25.24 0.51 25.72
CA THR A 117 26.46 -0.16 25.22
C THR A 117 26.24 -0.63 23.79
N ALA A 118 27.27 -0.51 22.95
CA ALA A 118 27.18 -0.82 21.52
C ALA A 118 26.84 -2.29 21.20
N SER A 119 27.03 -3.21 22.16
CA SER A 119 26.81 -4.64 21.96
C SER A 119 25.34 -5.07 22.11
N THR A 120 24.55 -4.35 22.90
CA THR A 120 23.14 -4.71 23.18
C THR A 120 22.18 -3.60 22.78
N ASN A 121 22.61 -2.33 22.81
CA ASN A 121 21.83 -1.13 22.47
C ASN A 121 20.47 -0.96 23.20
N ASP A 122 20.09 -1.86 24.12
CA ASP A 122 18.81 -1.83 24.81
C ASP A 122 18.66 -0.66 25.79
N GLY A 123 19.80 -0.17 26.32
CA GLY A 123 19.90 1.04 27.14
C GLY A 123 20.08 2.34 26.34
N CYS A 124 20.16 2.26 25.00
CA CYS A 124 20.43 3.42 24.15
C CYS A 124 19.15 4.03 23.58
N TYR A 125 19.16 5.35 23.39
CA TYR A 125 18.17 6.01 22.52
C TYR A 125 18.38 5.54 21.08
N ARG A 126 17.28 5.26 20.39
CA ARG A 126 17.32 4.67 19.04
C ARG A 126 16.66 5.63 18.08
N PHE A 127 17.40 6.05 17.08
CA PHE A 127 16.80 6.73 15.95
C PHE A 127 15.92 5.75 15.17
N PHE A 128 14.81 6.22 14.64
CA PHE A 128 13.94 5.44 13.79
C PHE A 128 13.41 6.35 12.69
N ALA A 129 13.42 5.88 11.46
CA ALA A 129 12.86 6.60 10.33
C ALA A 129 11.90 5.71 9.54
N TYR A 130 10.76 6.29 9.20
CA TYR A 130 9.74 5.73 8.34
C TYR A 130 9.75 6.47 7.01
N TYR A 131 9.89 5.74 5.91
CA TYR A 131 9.96 6.31 4.57
C TYR A 131 9.59 5.27 3.51
N PRO A 132 9.11 5.69 2.33
CA PRO A 132 8.73 4.77 1.26
C PRO A 132 9.94 4.26 0.49
N VAL A 133 9.91 2.97 0.16
CA VAL A 133 10.90 2.29 -0.68
C VAL A 133 10.14 1.49 -1.75
N LYS A 134 10.68 1.39 -2.97
CA LYS A 134 10.10 0.50 -3.98
C LYS A 134 10.20 -0.95 -3.55
N ARG A 135 9.16 -1.75 -3.79
CA ARG A 135 9.15 -3.17 -3.43
C ARG A 135 10.30 -3.94 -4.09
N SER A 136 10.56 -3.70 -5.38
CA SER A 136 11.67 -4.34 -6.09
C SER A 136 13.03 -4.10 -5.41
N VAL A 137 13.27 -2.86 -4.95
CA VAL A 137 14.49 -2.49 -4.19
C VAL A 137 14.50 -3.16 -2.81
N TRP A 138 13.34 -3.20 -2.13
CA TRP A 138 13.21 -3.85 -0.83
C TRP A 138 13.47 -5.36 -0.88
N VAL A 139 12.84 -6.07 -1.82
CA VAL A 139 12.99 -7.52 -2.01
C VAL A 139 14.42 -7.87 -2.42
N ALA A 140 15.06 -7.06 -3.28
CA ALA A 140 16.44 -7.28 -3.67
C ALA A 140 17.44 -7.04 -2.53
N GLY A 141 17.11 -6.17 -1.57
CA GLY A 141 18.00 -5.77 -0.49
C GLY A 141 17.73 -6.39 0.88
N SER A 142 16.61 -7.09 1.07
CA SER A 142 16.20 -7.69 2.35
C SER A 142 16.30 -9.22 2.32
N SER A 143 16.38 -9.84 3.49
CA SER A 143 16.41 -11.30 3.64
C SER A 143 15.60 -11.76 4.85
N GLY A 144 15.36 -13.07 4.95
CA GLY A 144 14.61 -13.67 6.05
C GLY A 144 13.18 -13.13 6.16
N ALA A 145 12.73 -12.91 7.39
CA ALA A 145 11.37 -12.44 7.68
C ALA A 145 11.07 -11.01 7.18
N ALA A 146 12.10 -10.22 6.85
CA ALA A 146 11.92 -8.88 6.31
C ALA A 146 11.66 -8.89 4.79
N ASN A 147 11.90 -10.01 4.10
CA ASN A 147 11.69 -10.16 2.67
C ASN A 147 10.35 -10.84 2.38
N PRO A 148 9.35 -10.13 1.81
CA PRO A 148 8.05 -10.71 1.49
C PRO A 148 8.07 -11.66 0.29
N GLY A 149 9.22 -11.87 -0.35
CA GLY A 149 9.38 -12.70 -1.54
C GLY A 149 9.12 -11.95 -2.84
N ASP A 150 9.53 -12.60 -3.93
CA ASP A 150 9.39 -12.08 -5.28
C ASP A 150 7.93 -12.09 -5.75
N ASP A 151 7.55 -11.03 -6.44
CA ASP A 151 6.22 -10.79 -6.99
C ASP A 151 6.36 -9.70 -8.06
N ALA A 152 6.70 -10.15 -9.26
CA ALA A 152 6.99 -9.28 -10.38
C ALA A 152 5.79 -8.39 -10.77
N ALA A 153 4.56 -8.80 -10.48
CA ALA A 153 3.36 -7.98 -10.76
C ALA A 153 3.30 -6.71 -9.90
N ASN A 154 3.93 -6.74 -8.72
CA ASN A 154 3.91 -5.65 -7.74
C ASN A 154 5.29 -5.04 -7.49
N GLY A 155 6.26 -5.25 -8.39
CA GLY A 155 7.64 -4.75 -8.22
C GLY A 155 7.73 -3.23 -8.07
N GLU A 156 6.83 -2.48 -8.72
CA GLU A 156 6.76 -1.02 -8.65
C GLU A 156 5.87 -0.49 -7.51
N SER A 157 5.29 -1.37 -6.69
CA SER A 157 4.51 -0.96 -5.53
C SER A 157 5.42 -0.32 -4.45
N TRP A 158 4.85 0.61 -3.69
CA TRP A 158 5.54 1.26 -2.58
C TRP A 158 5.39 0.44 -1.31
N VAL A 159 6.50 0.21 -0.62
CA VAL A 159 6.56 -0.44 0.69
C VAL A 159 6.97 0.60 1.73
N PHE A 160 6.29 0.56 2.87
CA PHE A 160 6.66 1.40 4.00
C PHE A 160 7.80 0.74 4.77
N SER A 161 8.98 1.37 4.75
CA SER A 161 10.14 0.87 5.47
C SER A 161 10.29 1.59 6.80
N GLY A 162 10.58 0.83 7.86
CA GLY A 162 11.01 1.35 9.15
C GLY A 162 12.44 0.90 9.43
N VAL A 163 13.37 1.84 9.54
CA VAL A 163 14.79 1.53 9.79
C VAL A 163 15.26 2.17 11.09
N ALA A 164 15.83 1.34 11.98
CA ALA A 164 16.72 1.77 13.04
C ALA A 164 18.16 1.84 12.47
N PRO A 165 18.98 2.84 12.83
CA PRO A 165 20.39 2.76 12.55
C PRO A 165 20.98 1.64 13.40
N GLU A 166 21.74 0.77 12.74
CA GLU A 166 22.70 -0.12 13.40
C GLU A 166 23.84 0.70 13.99
#